data_AF-A0A7V9MXP9-F1
#
_entry.id   AF-A0A7V9MXP9-F1
#
_cell.length_a   1.000
_cell.length_b   1.000
_cell.length_c   1.000
_cell.angle_alpha   90.00
_cell.angle_beta   90.00
_cell.angle_gamma   90.00
#
_symmetry.space_group_name_H-M   'P 1'
#
loop_
_entity.id
_entity.type
_entity.pdbx_description
1 polymer ?
#
loop_
_entity_poly.entity_id
_entity_poly.type
_entity_poly.pdbx_seq_one_letter_code
_entity_poly.pdbx_strand_id
1 'polypeptide(L)'
;MRVLITGAALMGTVTLASAAPVYVNSNTDFTNSPTTISFGGGQASYTFSYLGGNTNDIDAVATGGTAQVNYFSFFGQDMVVGFQIDSNIGATGYPFKAFPTAAPIPYSIAEDFIGLKFTLADGDHFGFAETLGSTLVGYGFESQINTPIIASERIGAVDVPEPLTLSLFAAGLTGMAALRRRKKASVV
;
A
#
# COMPACT_ATOMS: atom_id res chain seq x y z
N MET A 1 40.67 -7.27 49.48
CA MET A 1 39.57 -8.10 48.94
C MET A 1 38.94 -7.33 47.79
N ARG A 2 39.25 -7.68 46.54
CA ARG A 2 38.77 -6.98 45.33
C ARG A 2 37.64 -7.81 44.72
N VAL A 3 36.43 -7.25 44.70
CA VAL A 3 35.25 -7.87 44.08
C VAL A 3 35.18 -7.41 42.63
N LEU A 4 35.29 -8.36 41.70
CA LEU A 4 35.15 -8.14 40.26
C LEU A 4 33.67 -8.38 39.91
N ILE A 5 32.95 -7.33 39.51
CA ILE A 5 31.56 -7.44 39.03
C ILE A 5 31.63 -7.54 37.50
N THR A 6 31.45 -8.75 36.99
CA THR A 6 31.38 -9.01 35.54
C THR A 6 29.95 -8.72 35.08
N GLY A 7 29.70 -7.52 34.56
CA GLY A 7 28.43 -7.16 33.94
C GLY A 7 28.33 -7.76 32.54
N ALA A 8 27.54 -8.82 32.38
CA ALA A 8 27.18 -9.35 31.07
C ALA A 8 26.18 -8.39 30.39
N ALA A 9 26.66 -7.61 29.43
CA ALA A 9 25.80 -6.77 28.59
C ALA A 9 24.94 -7.66 27.70
N LEU A 10 23.63 -7.68 27.97
CA LEU A 10 22.63 -8.33 27.14
C LEU A 10 22.51 -7.51 25.84
N MET A 11 23.27 -7.87 24.81
CA MET A 11 23.12 -7.26 23.48
C MET A 11 21.85 -7.82 22.83
N GLY A 12 20.73 -7.17 23.10
CA GLY A 12 19.49 -7.38 22.34
C GLY A 12 19.70 -6.90 20.91
N THR A 13 19.57 -7.79 19.94
CA THR A 13 19.51 -7.43 18.53
C THR A 13 18.26 -6.61 18.28
N VAL A 14 18.43 -5.31 18.03
CA VAL A 14 17.35 -4.47 17.52
C VAL A 14 17.19 -4.79 16.05
N THR A 15 16.18 -5.60 15.71
CA THR A 15 15.73 -5.72 14.32
C THR A 15 15.04 -4.41 13.96
N LEU A 16 15.71 -3.60 13.17
CA LEU A 16 15.07 -2.47 12.49
C LEU A 16 14.02 -3.07 11.56
N ALA A 17 12.75 -2.70 11.76
CA ALA A 17 11.70 -3.08 10.82
C ALA A 17 12.08 -2.50 9.45
N SER A 18 12.32 -3.37 8.48
CA SER A 18 12.45 -2.95 7.09
C SER A 18 11.12 -2.35 6.66
N ALA A 19 11.12 -1.10 6.22
CA ALA A 19 9.93 -0.52 5.63
C ALA A 19 9.56 -1.29 4.37
N ALA A 20 8.33 -1.77 4.34
CA ALA A 20 7.74 -2.44 3.20
C ALA A 20 6.67 -1.53 2.59
N PRO A 21 6.44 -1.62 1.27
CA PRO A 21 5.24 -1.07 0.68
C PRO A 21 3.99 -1.57 1.40
N VAL A 22 2.99 -0.72 1.51
CA VAL A 22 1.68 -1.08 2.07
C VAL A 22 0.72 -1.32 0.92
N TYR A 23 0.03 -2.45 0.94
CA TYR A 23 -0.97 -2.82 -0.05
C TYR A 23 -2.34 -2.95 0.62
N VAL A 24 -3.38 -2.42 -0.02
CA VAL A 24 -4.75 -2.45 0.49
C VAL A 24 -5.69 -2.94 -0.60
N ASN A 25 -6.41 -4.02 -0.31
CA ASN A 25 -7.50 -4.51 -1.15
C ASN A 25 -8.79 -3.74 -0.82
N SER A 26 -9.45 -3.18 -1.83
CA SER A 26 -10.65 -2.35 -1.65
C SER A 26 -11.88 -3.00 -2.27
N ASN A 27 -11.78 -3.52 -3.51
CA ASN A 27 -12.88 -4.05 -4.30
C ASN A 27 -14.15 -3.18 -4.23
N THR A 28 -13.98 -1.87 -4.33
CA THR A 28 -15.04 -0.90 -4.10
C THR A 28 -15.57 -0.36 -5.42
N ASP A 29 -16.86 -0.62 -5.69
CA ASP A 29 -17.58 -0.07 -6.83
C ASP A 29 -17.97 1.39 -6.56
N PHE A 30 -17.55 2.29 -7.45
CA PHE A 30 -17.84 3.72 -7.40
C PHE A 30 -18.81 4.20 -8.51
N THR A 31 -19.54 3.28 -9.15
CA THR A 31 -20.53 3.59 -10.20
C THR A 31 -21.63 4.54 -9.70
N ASN A 32 -22.13 4.32 -8.48
CA ASN A 32 -23.26 5.08 -7.92
C ASN A 32 -22.83 6.16 -6.92
N SER A 33 -21.61 6.06 -6.39
CA SER A 33 -21.07 6.99 -5.40
C SER A 33 -19.56 7.06 -5.54
N PRO A 34 -18.97 8.27 -5.57
CA PRO A 34 -17.53 8.40 -5.56
C PRO A 34 -16.89 7.70 -4.35
N THR A 35 -15.70 7.14 -4.56
CA THR A 35 -14.88 6.50 -3.52
C THR A 35 -13.63 7.33 -3.29
N THR A 36 -13.33 7.67 -2.03
CA THR A 36 -12.14 8.46 -1.69
C THR A 36 -11.16 7.65 -0.86
N ILE A 37 -9.91 7.64 -1.28
CA ILE A 37 -8.77 7.18 -0.47
C ILE A 37 -7.99 8.38 0.04
N SER A 38 -7.39 8.27 1.23
CA SER A 38 -6.65 9.37 1.84
C SER A 38 -5.36 8.90 2.51
N PHE A 39 -4.33 9.73 2.45
CA PHE A 39 -3.01 9.46 3.02
C PHE A 39 -2.57 10.58 3.96
N GLY A 40 -1.60 10.28 4.83
CA GLY A 40 -1.01 11.26 5.75
C GLY A 40 -2.00 11.90 6.74
N GLY A 41 -3.04 11.17 7.13
CA GLY A 41 -4.12 11.70 7.98
C GLY A 41 -5.06 12.67 7.25
N GLY A 42 -5.20 12.54 5.93
CA GLY A 42 -6.07 13.41 5.11
C GLY A 42 -5.36 14.56 4.41
N GLN A 43 -4.03 14.61 4.47
CA GLN A 43 -3.23 15.62 3.76
C GLN A 43 -3.25 15.43 2.24
N ALA A 44 -3.47 14.21 1.79
CA ALA A 44 -3.65 13.86 0.38
C ALA A 44 -4.91 13.01 0.24
N SER A 45 -5.74 13.32 -0.75
CA SER A 45 -6.93 12.53 -1.07
C SER A 45 -7.07 12.30 -2.57
N TYR A 46 -7.51 11.11 -2.95
CA TYR A 46 -7.85 10.75 -4.32
C TYR A 46 -9.29 10.28 -4.35
N THR A 47 -10.13 10.96 -5.12
CA THR A 47 -11.55 10.66 -5.24
C THR A 47 -11.80 10.08 -6.62
N PHE A 48 -12.12 8.79 -6.66
CA PHE A 48 -12.52 8.06 -7.85
C PHE A 48 -14.03 8.23 -8.05
N SER A 49 -14.42 8.53 -9.28
CA SER A 49 -15.81 8.78 -9.65
C SER A 49 -16.11 8.21 -11.02
N TYR A 50 -17.34 7.76 -11.19
CA TYR A 50 -17.89 7.39 -12.49
C TYR A 50 -18.40 8.64 -13.21
N LEU A 51 -17.91 8.92 -14.42
CA LEU A 51 -18.36 10.06 -15.22
C LEU A 51 -19.61 9.74 -16.06
N GLY A 52 -19.87 8.45 -16.30
CA GLY A 52 -20.91 8.00 -17.24
C GLY A 52 -20.52 8.23 -18.71
N GLY A 53 -20.99 7.36 -19.61
CA GLY A 53 -20.84 7.56 -21.06
C GLY A 53 -20.41 6.32 -21.85
N ASN A 54 -20.20 6.54 -23.15
CA ASN A 54 -19.98 5.50 -24.15
C ASN A 54 -18.49 5.12 -24.20
N THR A 55 -18.20 3.92 -23.69
CA THR A 55 -17.08 3.00 -23.97
C THR A 55 -15.62 3.39 -23.72
N ASN A 56 -15.23 4.67 -23.60
CA ASN A 56 -13.78 4.99 -23.62
C ASN A 56 -13.22 5.78 -22.43
N ASP A 57 -14.02 6.46 -21.62
CA ASP A 57 -13.56 7.25 -20.46
C ASP A 57 -14.66 7.26 -19.39
N ILE A 58 -14.92 6.09 -18.81
CA ILE A 58 -16.05 5.90 -17.88
C ILE A 58 -15.72 6.36 -16.45
N ASP A 59 -14.44 6.43 -16.12
CA ASP A 59 -13.94 6.68 -14.78
C ASP A 59 -13.06 7.92 -14.74
N ALA A 60 -12.97 8.53 -13.57
CA ALA A 60 -12.14 9.71 -13.35
C ALA A 60 -11.59 9.75 -11.94
N VAL A 61 -10.50 10.49 -11.77
CA VAL A 61 -9.89 10.78 -10.47
C VAL A 61 -9.77 12.28 -10.26
N ALA A 62 -10.20 12.75 -9.09
CA ALA A 62 -9.91 14.08 -8.57
C ALA A 62 -8.91 13.98 -7.41
N THR A 63 -8.07 15.00 -7.25
CA THR A 63 -7.06 15.07 -6.18
C THR A 63 -7.37 16.21 -5.21
N GLY A 64 -7.17 15.98 -3.93
CA GLY A 64 -7.24 16.99 -2.87
C GLY A 64 -5.95 17.08 -2.04
N GLY A 65 -5.69 18.25 -1.46
CA GLY A 65 -4.52 18.49 -0.64
C GLY A 65 -3.21 18.41 -1.43
N THR A 66 -2.27 17.56 -0.99
CA THR A 66 -0.97 17.34 -1.66
C THR A 66 -1.00 16.23 -2.70
N ALA A 67 -2.16 15.62 -2.96
CA ALA A 67 -2.31 14.53 -3.92
C ALA A 67 -2.06 14.97 -5.36
N GLN A 68 -1.36 14.13 -6.11
CA GLN A 68 -1.07 14.28 -7.52
C GLN A 68 -1.15 12.91 -8.19
N VAL A 69 -1.59 12.87 -9.45
CA VAL A 69 -1.57 11.65 -10.27
C VAL A 69 -0.63 11.82 -11.44
N ASN A 70 -0.08 10.72 -11.92
CA ASN A 70 0.73 10.73 -13.13
C ASN A 70 -0.11 11.15 -14.33
N TYR A 71 0.49 11.94 -15.21
CA TYR A 71 -0.24 12.49 -16.36
C TYR A 71 0.65 12.64 -17.59
N PHE A 72 0.00 12.83 -18.72
CA PHE A 72 0.61 13.23 -19.98
C PHE A 72 -0.15 14.41 -20.57
N SER A 73 0.60 15.40 -21.05
CA SER A 73 0.03 16.56 -21.73
C SER A 73 0.13 16.36 -23.24
N PHE A 74 -1.02 16.24 -23.91
CA PHE A 74 -1.10 16.14 -25.36
C PHE A 74 -1.98 17.25 -25.93
N PHE A 75 -1.44 18.03 -26.87
CA PHE A 75 -2.15 19.19 -27.45
C PHE A 75 -2.75 20.17 -26.42
N GLY A 76 -2.08 20.35 -25.28
CA GLY A 76 -2.52 21.25 -24.21
C GLY A 76 -3.65 20.69 -23.35
N GLN A 77 -4.01 19.42 -23.52
CA GLN A 77 -4.89 18.70 -22.61
C GLN A 77 -4.08 17.75 -21.73
N ASP A 78 -4.29 17.86 -20.42
CA ASP A 78 -3.68 16.96 -19.45
C ASP A 78 -4.60 15.75 -19.25
N MET A 79 -4.03 14.56 -19.43
CA MET A 79 -4.74 13.30 -19.28
C MET A 79 -4.05 12.43 -18.24
N VAL A 80 -4.82 11.73 -17.41
CA VAL A 80 -4.28 10.70 -16.51
C VAL A 80 -3.72 9.57 -17.38
N VAL A 81 -2.64 8.94 -16.94
CA VAL A 81 -1.98 7.87 -17.69
C VAL A 81 -1.93 6.61 -16.86
N GLY A 82 -2.36 5.50 -17.45
CA GLY A 82 -2.15 4.17 -16.91
C GLY A 82 -0.71 3.67 -17.09
N PHE A 83 -0.23 2.82 -16.20
CA PHE A 83 1.04 2.11 -16.39
C PHE A 83 0.85 0.59 -16.35
N GLN A 84 1.83 -0.14 -16.87
CA GLN A 84 1.79 -1.61 -16.92
C GLN A 84 2.11 -2.20 -15.53
N ILE A 85 1.47 -3.33 -15.20
CA ILE A 85 1.58 -4.11 -13.96
C ILE A 85 3.00 -4.23 -13.34
N ASP A 86 4.06 -4.26 -14.14
CA ASP A 86 5.46 -4.41 -13.68
C ASP A 86 6.27 -3.10 -13.67
N SER A 87 5.60 -1.95 -13.81
CA SER A 87 6.27 -0.65 -13.80
C SER A 87 6.66 -0.24 -12.38
N ASN A 88 7.88 0.28 -12.20
CA ASN A 88 8.31 0.88 -10.95
C ASN A 88 7.78 2.32 -10.83
N ILE A 89 7.02 2.60 -9.79
CA ILE A 89 6.35 3.89 -9.61
C ILE A 89 7.37 4.95 -9.16
N GLY A 90 7.22 6.16 -9.68
CA GLY A 90 8.17 7.26 -9.43
C GLY A 90 9.40 7.23 -10.35
N ALA A 91 9.67 6.10 -11.01
CA ALA A 91 10.70 5.97 -12.05
C ALA A 91 10.13 5.89 -13.48
N THR A 92 8.81 6.01 -13.65
CA THR A 92 8.10 5.83 -14.93
C THR A 92 8.41 6.89 -15.98
N GLY A 93 9.05 8.00 -15.59
CA GLY A 93 9.37 9.13 -16.48
C GLY A 93 8.17 10.04 -16.79
N TYR A 94 6.97 9.70 -16.33
CA TYR A 94 5.80 10.58 -16.42
C TYR A 94 5.78 11.61 -15.28
N PRO A 95 5.44 12.88 -15.57
CA PRO A 95 5.27 13.89 -14.53
C PRO A 95 3.99 13.63 -13.72
N PHE A 96 3.91 14.25 -12.54
CA PHE A 96 2.73 14.21 -11.65
C PHE A 96 2.08 15.58 -11.56
N LYS A 97 0.75 15.61 -11.49
CA LYS A 97 -0.03 16.85 -11.39
C LYS A 97 -1.29 16.65 -10.54
N ALA A 98 -1.70 17.72 -9.86
CA ALA A 98 -2.98 17.78 -9.17
C ALA A 98 -4.11 18.08 -10.16
N PHE A 99 -5.23 17.37 -9.99
CA PHE A 99 -6.49 17.55 -10.71
C PHE A 99 -7.60 17.86 -9.70
N PRO A 100 -7.80 19.14 -9.30
CA PRO A 100 -8.86 19.52 -8.37
C PRO A 100 -10.27 19.19 -8.87
N THR A 101 -10.43 19.10 -10.20
CA THR A 101 -11.60 18.60 -10.88
C THR A 101 -11.32 17.19 -11.42
N ALA A 102 -12.33 16.32 -11.40
CA ALA A 102 -12.19 14.94 -11.87
C ALA A 102 -11.63 14.89 -13.30
N ALA A 103 -10.46 14.25 -13.45
CA ALA A 103 -9.81 14.04 -14.72
C ALA A 103 -10.07 12.62 -15.21
N PRO A 104 -10.46 12.43 -16.48
CA PRO A 104 -10.73 11.11 -17.04
C PRO A 104 -9.53 10.17 -16.92
N ILE A 105 -9.82 8.93 -16.55
CA ILE A 105 -8.88 7.80 -16.61
C ILE A 105 -9.16 7.10 -17.95
N PRO A 106 -8.15 6.94 -18.82
CA PRO A 106 -8.32 6.24 -20.09
C PRO A 106 -8.90 4.84 -19.88
N TYR A 107 -9.92 4.47 -20.64
CA TYR A 107 -10.49 3.13 -20.55
C TYR A 107 -9.46 2.05 -20.90
N SER A 108 -9.39 1.05 -20.05
CA SER A 108 -8.66 -0.19 -20.28
C SER A 108 -9.63 -1.37 -20.23
N ILE A 109 -9.44 -2.33 -21.15
CA ILE A 109 -10.13 -3.63 -21.10
C ILE A 109 -9.55 -4.57 -20.03
N ALA A 110 -8.43 -4.17 -19.42
CA ALA A 110 -7.74 -4.87 -18.34
C ALA A 110 -7.66 -3.96 -17.10
N GLU A 111 -7.08 -4.47 -16.03
CA GLU A 111 -6.71 -3.65 -14.87
C GLU A 111 -5.83 -2.48 -15.33
N ASP A 112 -6.19 -1.28 -14.92
CA ASP A 112 -5.38 -0.09 -15.11
C ASP A 112 -4.74 0.32 -13.80
N PHE A 113 -3.49 0.78 -13.88
CA PHE A 113 -2.75 1.23 -12.72
C PHE A 113 -2.40 2.70 -12.85
N ILE A 114 -2.88 3.49 -11.90
CA ILE A 114 -2.73 4.94 -11.87
C ILE A 114 -1.65 5.29 -10.86
N GLY A 115 -0.66 6.07 -11.28
CA GLY A 115 0.45 6.49 -10.44
C GLY A 115 -0.01 7.59 -9.49
N LEU A 116 0.23 7.40 -8.21
CA LEU A 116 -0.09 8.34 -7.15
C LEU A 116 1.20 8.95 -6.61
N LYS A 117 1.18 10.26 -6.37
CA LYS A 117 2.23 10.98 -5.65
C LYS A 117 1.58 11.90 -4.63
N PHE A 118 2.07 11.87 -3.40
CA PHE A 118 1.64 12.81 -2.38
C PHE A 118 2.82 13.27 -1.53
N THR A 119 2.76 14.50 -1.03
CA THR A 119 3.83 15.07 -0.20
C THR A 119 3.39 15.05 1.26
N LEU A 120 4.23 14.48 2.13
CA LEU A 120 4.12 14.51 3.59
C LEU A 120 5.25 15.36 4.19
N ALA A 121 5.35 15.39 5.52
CA ALA A 121 6.37 16.17 6.23
C ALA A 121 7.80 15.65 6.00
N ASP A 122 7.95 14.36 5.72
CA ASP A 122 9.22 13.66 5.46
C ASP A 122 9.61 13.63 3.97
N GLY A 123 8.69 13.92 3.05
CA GLY A 123 9.00 14.10 1.64
C GLY A 123 7.88 13.67 0.70
N ASP A 124 8.25 13.45 -0.55
CA ASP A 124 7.37 12.89 -1.57
C ASP A 124 7.27 11.38 -1.40
N HIS A 125 6.03 10.89 -1.37
CA HIS A 125 5.69 9.48 -1.39
C HIS A 125 5.02 9.12 -2.72
N PHE A 126 5.29 7.91 -3.18
CA PHE A 126 4.74 7.32 -4.38
C PHE A 126 3.86 6.10 -4.06
N GLY A 127 2.89 5.86 -4.93
CA GLY A 127 1.99 4.73 -4.82
C GLY A 127 1.21 4.50 -6.10
N PHE A 128 0.27 3.59 -6.06
CA PHE A 128 -0.63 3.33 -7.17
C PHE A 128 -2.05 3.04 -6.71
N ALA A 129 -3.01 3.28 -7.60
CA ALA A 129 -4.35 2.73 -7.52
C ALA A 129 -4.59 1.79 -8.70
N GLU A 130 -5.24 0.67 -8.45
CA GLU A 130 -5.63 -0.29 -9.48
C GLU A 130 -7.14 -0.22 -9.68
N THR A 131 -7.54 0.05 -10.90
CA THR A 131 -8.94 0.19 -11.29
C THR A 131 -9.31 -0.82 -12.37
N LEU A 132 -10.51 -1.38 -12.27
CA LEU A 132 -11.10 -2.23 -13.30
C LEU A 132 -12.48 -1.67 -13.62
N GLY A 133 -12.52 -0.79 -14.63
CA GLY A 133 -13.67 0.09 -14.84
C GLY A 133 -14.00 0.88 -13.56
N SER A 134 -15.29 0.95 -13.23
CA SER A 134 -15.80 1.69 -12.08
C SER A 134 -15.53 1.02 -10.72
N THR A 135 -14.61 0.06 -10.65
CA THR A 135 -14.20 -0.60 -9.42
C THR A 135 -12.77 -0.24 -9.06
N LEU A 136 -12.56 0.31 -7.86
CA LEU A 136 -11.24 0.42 -7.24
C LEU A 136 -10.91 -0.94 -6.64
N VAL A 137 -10.08 -1.72 -7.33
CA VAL A 137 -9.71 -3.07 -6.89
C VAL A 137 -8.84 -2.99 -5.64
N GLY A 138 -7.92 -2.02 -5.61
CA GLY A 138 -7.08 -1.72 -4.45
C GLY A 138 -6.03 -0.67 -4.76
N TYR A 139 -5.12 -0.45 -3.82
CA TYR A 139 -4.05 0.54 -3.94
C TYR A 139 -2.84 0.15 -3.11
N GLY A 140 -1.69 0.71 -3.44
CA GLY A 140 -0.45 0.53 -2.67
C GLY A 140 0.36 1.81 -2.57
N PHE A 141 1.18 1.94 -1.55
CA PHE A 141 2.03 3.12 -1.34
C PHE A 141 3.30 2.80 -0.56
N GLU A 142 4.34 3.61 -0.73
CA GLU A 142 5.56 3.49 0.06
C GLU A 142 5.34 4.02 1.50
N SER A 143 5.62 3.16 2.49
CA SER A 143 5.54 3.55 3.90
C SER A 143 6.69 4.45 4.37
N GLN A 144 7.79 4.48 3.60
CA GLN A 144 8.93 5.36 3.77
C GLN A 144 9.40 5.84 2.40
N ILE A 145 9.88 7.08 2.32
CA ILE A 145 10.42 7.67 1.10
C ILE A 145 11.54 6.82 0.49
N ASN A 146 11.59 6.76 -0.84
CA ASN A 146 12.56 5.99 -1.63
C ASN A 146 12.47 4.47 -1.43
N THR A 147 11.33 3.95 -0.98
CA THR A 147 11.09 2.49 -0.95
C THR A 147 10.51 2.08 -2.30
N PRO A 148 11.18 1.21 -3.07
CA PRO A 148 10.64 0.75 -4.35
C PRO A 148 9.26 0.12 -4.16
N ILE A 149 8.32 0.46 -5.05
CA ILE A 149 7.00 -0.15 -5.10
C ILE A 149 6.75 -0.66 -6.52
N ILE A 150 6.42 -1.94 -6.60
CA ILE A 150 6.12 -2.62 -7.86
C ILE A 150 4.66 -3.06 -7.79
N ALA A 151 3.83 -2.62 -8.75
CA ALA A 151 2.39 -2.88 -8.68
C ALA A 151 2.05 -4.38 -8.72
N SER A 152 2.83 -5.18 -9.46
CA SER A 152 2.66 -6.64 -9.54
C SER A 152 2.90 -7.38 -8.22
N GLU A 153 3.67 -6.81 -7.29
CA GLU A 153 3.84 -7.39 -5.96
C GLU A 153 2.52 -7.47 -5.20
N ARG A 154 1.55 -6.59 -5.48
CA ARG A 154 0.22 -6.68 -4.89
C ARG A 154 -0.52 -7.94 -5.33
N ILE A 155 -0.42 -8.30 -6.60
CA ILE A 155 -1.13 -9.47 -7.17
C ILE A 155 -0.55 -10.78 -6.61
N GLY A 156 0.69 -10.75 -6.11
CA GLY A 156 1.34 -11.85 -5.40
C GLY A 156 1.40 -11.69 -3.87
N ALA A 157 0.96 -10.56 -3.32
CA ALA A 157 0.92 -10.29 -1.88
C ALA A 157 -0.23 -11.10 -1.27
N VAL A 158 -0.03 -12.41 -1.18
CA VAL A 158 -0.65 -13.19 -0.14
C VAL A 158 -0.19 -12.53 1.15
N ASP A 159 -1.10 -12.14 2.03
CA ASP A 159 -0.79 -11.74 3.41
C ASP A 159 0.05 -12.85 4.07
N VAL A 160 1.37 -12.81 3.91
CA VAL A 160 2.27 -13.82 4.46
C VAL A 160 2.42 -13.50 5.96
N PRO A 161 2.27 -14.52 6.82
CA PRO A 161 1.50 -14.40 8.04
C PRO A 161 2.11 -13.51 9.11
N GLU A 162 1.20 -12.78 9.78
CA GLU A 162 1.44 -12.02 11.00
C GLU A 162 2.43 -12.76 11.93
N PRO A 163 3.58 -12.14 12.27
CA PRO A 163 4.53 -12.71 13.23
C PRO A 163 3.86 -13.11 14.55
N LEU A 164 2.74 -12.48 14.88
CA LEU A 164 1.89 -12.81 16.01
C LEU A 164 1.25 -14.19 15.89
N THR A 165 0.76 -14.60 14.72
CA THR A 165 0.13 -15.91 14.54
C THR A 165 1.16 -17.04 14.69
N LEU A 166 2.38 -16.84 14.17
CA LEU A 166 3.50 -17.76 14.40
C LEU A 166 3.93 -17.79 15.87
N SER A 167 3.97 -16.63 16.52
CA SER A 167 4.30 -16.52 17.95
C SER A 167 3.24 -17.19 18.83
N LEU A 168 1.95 -17.02 18.51
CA LEU A 168 0.84 -17.65 19.21
C LEU A 168 0.85 -19.17 19.02
N PHE A 169 1.18 -19.62 17.80
CA PHE A 169 1.34 -21.04 17.51
C PHE A 169 2.51 -21.66 18.28
N ALA A 170 3.67 -21.01 18.30
CA ALA A 170 4.85 -21.44 19.06
C ALA A 170 4.57 -21.43 20.58
N ALA A 171 3.87 -20.41 21.09
CA ALA A 171 3.43 -20.33 22.48
C ALA A 171 2.44 -21.47 22.83
N GLY A 172 1.51 -21.79 21.91
CA GLY A 172 0.57 -22.90 22.07
C GLY A 172 1.27 -24.26 22.17
N LEU A 173 2.24 -24.51 21.28
CA LEU A 173 3.02 -25.77 21.29
C LEU A 173 3.88 -25.91 22.56
N THR A 174 4.54 -24.85 22.99
CA THR A 174 5.34 -24.87 24.23
C THR A 174 4.47 -25.05 25.47
N GLY A 175 3.30 -24.41 25.52
CA GLY A 175 2.31 -24.61 26.58
C GLY A 175 1.82 -26.06 26.68
N MET A 176 1.51 -26.70 25.54
CA MET A 176 1.11 -28.12 25.53
C MET A 176 2.23 -29.06 25.98
N ALA A 177 3.48 -28.79 25.60
CA ALA A 177 4.63 -29.59 26.02
C ALA A 177 4.85 -29.51 27.55
N ALA A 178 4.68 -28.33 28.15
CA ALA A 178 4.78 -28.13 29.59
C ALA A 178 3.69 -28.91 30.35
N LEU A 179 2.44 -28.89 29.87
CA LEU A 179 1.33 -29.62 30.47
C LEU A 179 1.56 -31.15 30.44
N ARG A 180 2.11 -31.69 29.34
CA ARG A 180 2.47 -33.12 29.25
C ARG A 180 3.53 -33.53 30.27
N ARG A 181 4.51 -32.68 30.56
CA ARG A 181 5.54 -32.97 31.57
C ARG A 181 4.96 -33.03 32.99
N ARG A 182 4.00 -32.17 33.32
CA ARG A 182 3.35 -32.17 34.65
C ARG A 182 2.54 -33.43 34.93
N LYS A 183 1.88 -34.00 33.91
CA LYS A 183 1.11 -35.25 34.07
C LYS A 183 2.00 -36.47 34.37
N LYS A 184 3.24 -36.50 33.90
CA LYS A 184 4.19 -37.58 34.22
C LYS A 184 4.79 -37.46 35.63
N ALA A 185 4.88 -36.25 36.17
CA ALA A 185 5.38 -36.02 37.53
C ALA A 185 4.33 -36.32 38.62
N SER A 186 3.05 -36.44 38.26
CA SER A 186 1.93 -36.70 39.18
C SER A 186 1.64 -38.19 39.41
N VAL A 187 2.41 -39.10 38.80
CA VAL A 187 2.30 -40.55 39.00
C VAL A 187 3.49 -41.01 39.84
N VAL A 188 3.46 -40.67 41.13
CA VAL A 188 4.26 -41.27 42.22
C VAL A 188 3.38 -41.29 43.46
#